data_AF-A0A9W7YMV8-F1
#
_entry.id   AF-A0A9W7YMV8-F1
#
_cell.length_a   1.000
_cell.length_b   1.000
_cell.length_c   1.000
_cell.angle_alpha   90.00
_cell.angle_beta   90.00
_cell.angle_gamma   90.00
#
_symmetry.space_group_name_H-M   'P 1'
#
loop_
_entity.id
_entity.type
_entity.pdbx_description
1 polymer ?
#
loop_
_entity_poly.entity_id
_entity_poly.type
_entity_poly.pdbx_seq_one_letter_code
_entity_poly.pdbx_strand_id
1 'polypeptide(L)'
;MAVNSSSNPTLMASLAKLPVPDLHDTVARFAEAARPLFSADEFETCLAKLNDFVATQGPTLQARLHQRSAEHANWLEDWWNEYAYFLNRSSVCFNVNYFFGFRDTPQPMAQARLAAALID
;
A
#
# COMPACT_ATOMS: atom_id res chain seq x y z
N MET A 1 -16.84 10.38 -26.56
CA MET A 1 -16.07 11.47 -25.94
C MET A 1 -14.70 10.90 -25.59
N ALA A 2 -13.63 11.36 -26.23
CA ALA A 2 -12.30 10.83 -26.00
C ALA A 2 -11.81 11.30 -24.63
N VAL A 3 -11.59 10.37 -23.69
CA VAL A 3 -10.88 10.67 -22.44
C VAL A 3 -9.46 11.04 -22.84
N ASN A 4 -9.14 12.32 -22.77
CA ASN A 4 -7.82 12.86 -23.00
C ASN A 4 -6.93 12.39 -21.84
N SER A 5 -6.34 11.20 -21.98
CA SER A 5 -5.37 10.66 -21.03
C SER A 5 -4.08 11.46 -21.18
N SER A 6 -4.02 12.62 -20.55
CA SER A 6 -2.84 13.47 -20.46
C SER A 6 -1.84 12.86 -19.47
N SER A 7 -1.43 11.62 -19.71
CA SER A 7 -0.30 11.01 -19.01
C SER A 7 0.95 11.60 -19.64
N ASN A 8 1.52 12.65 -19.05
CA ASN A 8 2.77 13.23 -19.54
C ASN A 8 3.91 12.21 -19.29
N PRO A 9 4.44 11.53 -20.33
CA PRO A 9 5.40 10.45 -20.14
C PRO A 9 6.73 10.95 -19.54
N THR A 10 7.05 12.24 -19.74
CA THR A 10 8.25 12.86 -19.17
C THR A 10 8.16 13.03 -17.66
N LEU A 11 6.97 13.24 -17.10
CA LEU A 11 6.79 13.38 -15.66
C LEU A 11 6.96 12.03 -14.94
N MET A 12 6.39 10.96 -15.50
CA MET A 12 6.52 9.60 -14.93
C MET A 12 7.98 9.14 -14.90
N ALA A 13 8.76 9.46 -15.94
CA ALA A 13 10.19 9.16 -16.00
C ALA A 13 11.04 9.93 -14.98
N SER A 14 10.54 11.02 -14.42
CA SER A 14 11.27 11.86 -13.44
C SER A 14 11.08 11.44 -11.98
N LEU A 15 10.16 10.51 -11.69
CA LEU A 15 9.88 10.08 -10.33
C LEU A 15 10.97 9.15 -9.79
N ALA A 16 11.36 9.37 -8.54
CA ALA A 16 12.25 8.47 -7.83
C ALA A 16 11.56 7.10 -7.61
N LYS A 17 12.34 6.03 -7.73
CA LYS A 17 11.88 4.68 -7.38
C LYS A 17 11.54 4.59 -5.89
N LEU A 18 10.61 3.70 -5.54
CA LEU A 18 10.32 3.37 -4.14
C LEU A 18 11.59 2.80 -3.47
N PRO A 19 12.15 3.45 -2.43
CA PRO A 19 13.35 2.94 -1.78
C PRO A 19 13.07 1.63 -1.03
N VAL A 20 14.13 0.85 -0.82
CA VAL A 20 14.11 -0.26 0.13
C VAL A 20 14.65 0.26 1.46
N PRO A 21 13.85 0.30 2.54
CA PRO A 21 14.32 0.76 3.85
C PRO A 21 15.43 -0.12 4.42
N ASP A 22 16.26 0.42 5.29
CA ASP A 22 17.27 -0.36 6.01
C ASP A 22 16.61 -1.42 6.91
N LEU A 23 17.26 -2.59 7.01
CA LEU A 23 16.74 -3.72 7.76
C LEU A 23 16.66 -3.43 9.27
N HIS A 24 17.72 -2.84 9.85
CA HIS A 24 17.77 -2.54 11.27
C HIS A 24 16.76 -1.43 11.62
N ASP A 25 16.67 -0.39 10.79
CA ASP A 25 15.69 0.67 10.98
C ASP A 25 14.25 0.14 10.92
N THR A 26 13.98 -0.76 9.98
CA THR A 26 12.66 -1.40 9.84
C THR A 26 12.30 -2.23 11.07
N VAL A 27 13.24 -3.04 11.56
CA VAL A 27 13.04 -3.88 12.74
C VAL A 27 12.87 -3.04 14.02
N ALA A 28 13.65 -1.96 14.18
CA ALA A 28 13.52 -1.05 15.32
C ALA A 28 12.15 -0.37 15.35
N ARG A 29 11.71 0.20 14.21
CA ARG A 29 10.38 0.82 14.07
C ARG A 29 9.25 -0.17 14.31
N PHE A 30 9.40 -1.41 13.83
CA PHE A 30 8.44 -2.48 14.11
C PHE A 30 8.36 -2.76 15.61
N ALA A 31 9.49 -2.89 16.31
CA ALA A 31 9.50 -3.14 17.75
C ALA A 31 8.81 -2.01 18.54
N GLU A 32 9.05 -0.75 18.19
CA GLU A 32 8.38 0.40 18.80
C GLU A 32 6.86 0.37 18.60
N ALA A 33 6.41 0.12 17.36
CA ALA A 33 4.99 0.03 17.03
C ALA A 33 4.31 -1.19 17.66
N ALA A 34 5.04 -2.29 17.81
CA ALA A 34 4.56 -3.54 18.37
C ALA A 34 4.45 -3.50 19.90
N ARG A 35 5.33 -2.76 20.60
CA ARG A 35 5.40 -2.76 22.08
C ARG A 35 4.06 -2.64 22.81
N PRO A 36 3.13 -1.72 22.45
CA PRO A 36 1.86 -1.60 23.17
C PRO A 36 0.87 -2.75 22.91
N LEU A 37 1.15 -3.64 21.95
CA LEU A 37 0.28 -4.76 21.58
C LEU A 37 0.59 -6.04 22.37
N PHE A 38 1.70 -6.07 23.11
CA PHE A 38 2.20 -7.26 23.81
C PHE A 38 2.32 -7.03 25.32
N SER A 39 2.15 -8.09 26.09
CA SER A 39 2.64 -8.12 27.46
C SER A 39 4.18 -8.05 27.50
N ALA A 40 4.75 -7.84 28.70
CA ALA A 40 6.20 -7.76 28.86
C ALA A 40 6.91 -9.04 28.37
N ASP A 41 6.45 -10.21 28.81
CA ASP A 41 7.05 -11.51 28.47
C ASP A 41 6.93 -11.85 26.97
N GLU A 42 5.79 -11.52 26.36
CA GLU A 42 5.59 -11.68 24.92
C GLU A 42 6.50 -10.75 24.11
N PHE A 43 6.70 -9.52 24.59
CA PHE A 43 7.58 -8.58 23.91
C PHE A 43 9.05 -8.99 23.99
N GLU A 44 9.52 -9.53 25.11
CA GLU A 44 10.88 -10.08 25.20
C GLU A 44 11.07 -11.23 24.20
N THR A 45 10.07 -12.09 24.06
CA THR A 45 10.06 -13.15 23.03
C THR A 45 10.08 -12.56 21.61
N CYS A 46 9.34 -11.48 21.37
CA CYS A 46 9.33 -10.75 20.11
C CYS A 46 10.72 -10.19 19.77
N LEU A 47 11.36 -9.49 20.72
CA LEU A 47 12.71 -8.94 20.56
C LEU A 47 13.74 -10.03 20.26
N ALA A 48 13.68 -11.18 20.95
CA ALA A 48 14.56 -12.30 20.68
C ALA A 48 14.43 -12.81 19.23
N LYS A 49 13.20 -12.92 18.71
CA LYS A 49 12.94 -13.31 17.31
C LYS A 49 13.42 -12.27 16.31
N LEU A 50 13.24 -10.99 16.60
CA LEU A 50 13.72 -9.90 15.75
C LEU A 50 15.24 -9.90 15.66
N ASN A 51 15.93 -10.09 16.79
CA ASN A 51 17.39 -10.18 16.82
C ASN A 51 17.90 -11.40 16.06
N ASP A 52 17.27 -12.57 16.23
CA ASP A 52 17.60 -13.77 15.46
C ASP A 52 17.37 -13.57 13.96
N PHE A 53 16.27 -12.94 13.56
CA PHE A 53 15.97 -12.62 12.16
C PHE A 53 17.05 -11.74 11.54
N VAL A 54 17.44 -10.67 12.23
CA VAL A 54 18.49 -9.74 11.78
C VAL A 54 19.85 -10.44 11.67
N ALA A 55 20.15 -11.38 12.58
CA ALA A 55 21.41 -12.13 12.56
C ALA A 55 21.46 -13.25 11.51
N THR A 56 20.31 -13.80 11.12
CA THR A 56 20.22 -15.01 10.27
C THR A 56 19.65 -14.73 8.89
N GLN A 57 18.33 -14.76 8.73
CA GLN A 57 17.65 -14.75 7.43
C GLN A 57 17.53 -13.34 6.83
N GLY A 58 17.44 -12.32 7.69
CA GLY A 58 17.21 -10.92 7.33
C GLY A 58 18.17 -10.40 6.28
N PRO A 59 19.51 -10.52 6.44
CA PRO A 59 20.47 -10.01 5.44
C PRO A 59 20.31 -10.64 4.06
N THR A 60 20.01 -11.94 4.00
CA THR A 60 19.79 -12.64 2.72
C THR A 60 18.51 -12.16 2.04
N LEU A 61 17.43 -11.98 2.81
CA LEU A 61 16.16 -11.48 2.28
C LEU A 61 16.25 -10.02 1.86
N GLN A 62 16.95 -9.18 2.62
CA GLN A 62 17.22 -7.78 2.30
C GLN A 62 18.01 -7.65 0.99
N ALA A 63 19.03 -8.48 0.78
CA ALA A 63 19.79 -8.50 -0.47
C ALA A 63 18.90 -8.86 -1.68
N ARG A 64 18.03 -9.86 -1.53
CA ARG A 64 17.05 -10.22 -2.58
C ARG A 64 16.06 -9.09 -2.84
N LEU A 65 15.65 -8.36 -1.81
CA LEU A 65 14.76 -7.21 -1.94
C LEU A 65 15.42 -6.05 -2.69
N HIS A 66 16.69 -5.78 -2.42
CA HIS A 66 17.49 -4.81 -3.20
C HIS A 66 17.65 -5.24 -4.65
N GLN A 67 17.94 -6.51 -4.92
CA GLN A 67 18.00 -7.04 -6.29
C GLN A 67 16.67 -6.82 -7.02
N ARG A 68 15.55 -7.16 -6.38
CA ARG A 68 14.21 -6.91 -6.92
C ARG A 68 13.97 -5.42 -7.21
N SER A 69 14.38 -4.53 -6.32
CA SER A 69 14.25 -3.08 -6.52
C SER A 69 15.07 -2.56 -7.72
N ALA A 70 16.20 -3.20 -8.04
CA ALA A 70 16.95 -2.88 -9.25
C ALA A 70 16.18 -3.30 -10.52
N GLU A 71 15.57 -4.49 -10.49
CA GLU A 71 14.86 -5.10 -11.63
C GLU A 71 13.47 -4.50 -11.90
N HIS A 72 12.84 -3.87 -10.91
CA HIS A 72 11.49 -3.32 -11.00
C HIS A 72 11.45 -1.78 -10.92
N ALA A 73 10.44 -1.15 -11.53
CA ALA A 73 10.19 0.29 -11.36
C ALA A 73 9.66 0.62 -9.95
N ASN A 74 8.81 -0.25 -9.41
CA ASN A 74 8.37 -0.28 -8.03
C ASN A 74 8.42 -1.75 -7.56
N TRP A 75 9.22 -2.03 -6.53
CA TRP A 75 9.44 -3.41 -6.07
C TRP A 75 8.24 -4.01 -5.33
N LEU A 76 7.30 -3.18 -4.88
CA LEU A 76 6.18 -3.57 -4.03
C LEU A 76 4.84 -3.66 -4.79
N GLU A 77 4.72 -3.03 -5.95
CA GLU A 77 3.43 -2.82 -6.64
C GLU A 77 2.65 -4.12 -6.91
N ASP A 78 3.28 -5.11 -7.53
CA ASP A 78 2.67 -6.38 -7.86
C ASP A 78 2.36 -7.21 -6.61
N TRP A 79 3.26 -7.23 -5.63
CA TRP A 79 3.01 -7.86 -4.33
C TRP A 79 1.85 -7.20 -3.59
N TRP A 80 1.76 -5.87 -3.58
CA TRP A 80 0.65 -5.17 -2.95
C TRP A 80 -0.67 -5.51 -3.62
N ASN A 81 -0.73 -5.49 -4.94
CA ASN A 81 -1.94 -5.85 -5.68
C ASN A 81 -2.38 -7.29 -5.39
N GLU A 82 -1.45 -8.22 -5.38
CA GLU A 82 -1.73 -9.63 -5.12
C GLU A 82 -2.18 -9.87 -3.67
N TYR A 83 -1.39 -9.46 -2.68
CA TYR A 83 -1.63 -9.77 -1.27
C TYR A 83 -2.74 -8.91 -0.64
N ALA A 84 -2.87 -7.63 -1.02
CA ALA A 84 -3.87 -6.74 -0.43
C ALA A 84 -5.25 -6.93 -1.07
N TYR A 85 -5.32 -7.28 -2.36
CA TYR A 85 -6.58 -7.32 -3.10
C TYR A 85 -6.87 -8.69 -3.74
N PHE A 86 -6.01 -9.20 -4.62
CA PHE A 86 -6.39 -10.33 -5.49
C PHE A 86 -6.49 -11.68 -4.76
N LEU A 87 -5.68 -11.89 -3.73
CA LEU A 87 -5.77 -13.08 -2.88
C LEU A 87 -6.90 -13.01 -1.86
N ASN A 88 -7.41 -11.81 -1.55
CA ASN A 88 -8.48 -11.66 -0.57
C ASN A 88 -9.80 -12.17 -1.14
N ARG A 89 -10.41 -13.16 -0.47
CA ARG A 89 -11.66 -13.81 -0.88
C ARG A 89 -12.90 -13.22 -0.20
N SER A 90 -12.72 -12.27 0.71
CA SER A 90 -13.82 -11.58 1.36
C SER A 90 -14.57 -10.69 0.37
N SER A 91 -15.88 -10.50 0.59
CA SER A 91 -16.69 -9.66 -0.29
C SER A 91 -16.12 -8.24 -0.39
N VAL A 92 -15.89 -7.77 -1.61
CA VAL A 92 -15.39 -6.41 -1.87
C VAL A 92 -16.41 -5.33 -1.45
N CYS A 93 -17.70 -5.67 -1.39
CA CYS A 93 -18.77 -4.73 -1.07
C CYS A 93 -18.61 -4.07 0.31
N PHE A 94 -18.10 -4.81 1.29
CA PHE A 94 -17.97 -4.32 2.67
C PHE A 94 -16.51 -4.09 3.07
N ASN A 95 -15.59 -4.91 2.54
CA ASN A 95 -14.23 -4.97 3.07
C ASN A 95 -13.23 -4.10 2.30
N VAL A 96 -13.56 -3.65 1.09
CA VAL A 96 -12.61 -2.97 0.19
C VAL A 96 -13.21 -1.72 -0.44
N ASN A 97 -14.39 -1.83 -1.04
CA ASN A 97 -14.99 -0.72 -1.77
C ASN A 97 -15.50 0.35 -0.81
N TYR A 98 -14.84 1.51 -0.84
CA TYR A 98 -15.31 2.73 -0.18
C TYR A 98 -16.04 3.62 -1.19
N PHE A 99 -16.88 4.52 -0.70
CA PHE A 99 -17.64 5.45 -1.54
C PHE A 99 -17.49 6.89 -1.05
N PHE A 100 -17.66 7.82 -1.98
CA PHE A 100 -17.84 9.23 -1.68
C PHE A 100 -19.26 9.64 -2.04
N GLY A 101 -19.85 10.51 -1.21
CA GLY A 101 -21.12 11.16 -1.50
C GLY A 101 -20.89 12.54 -2.11
N PHE A 102 -21.75 12.91 -3.06
CA PHE A 102 -21.85 14.30 -3.51
C PHE A 102 -22.69 15.11 -2.52
N ARG A 103 -22.47 16.42 -2.49
CA ARG A 103 -23.38 17.34 -1.79
C ARG A 103 -24.71 17.41 -2.55
N ASP A 104 -25.78 17.68 -1.82
CA ASP A 104 -27.08 17.91 -2.43
C ASP A 104 -27.03 19.08 -3.42
N THR A 105 -27.76 18.94 -4.52
CA THR A 105 -27.93 20.04 -5.46
C THR A 105 -28.75 21.15 -4.81
N PRO A 106 -28.42 22.45 -5.02
CA PRO A 106 -29.17 23.56 -4.43
C PRO A 106 -30.65 23.58 -4.82
N GLN A 107 -31.00 22.96 -5.94
CA GLN A 107 -32.38 22.84 -6.44
C GLN A 107 -32.70 21.35 -6.65
N PRO A 108 -33.93 20.90 -6.32
CA PRO A 108 -34.38 19.55 -6.63
C PRO A 108 -34.36 19.31 -8.15
N MET A 109 -33.66 18.25 -8.57
CA MET A 109 -33.58 17.85 -9.98
C MET A 109 -34.15 16.44 -10.15
N ALA A 110 -34.80 16.18 -11.29
CA ALA A 110 -35.16 14.82 -11.67
C ALA A 110 -33.90 13.96 -11.84
N GLN A 111 -33.96 12.70 -11.40
CA GLN A 111 -32.80 11.78 -11.40
C GLN A 111 -32.11 11.70 -12.76
N ALA A 112 -32.87 11.58 -13.86
CA ALA A 112 -32.31 11.51 -15.21
C ALA A 112 -31.53 12.78 -15.60
N ARG A 113 -32.00 13.96 -15.17
CA ARG A 113 -31.32 15.23 -15.42
C ARG A 113 -30.05 15.38 -14.57
N LEU A 114 -30.09 14.92 -13.32
CA LEU A 114 -28.91 14.89 -12.45
C LEU A 114 -27.85 13.93 -12.99
N ALA A 115 -28.26 12.73 -13.43
CA ALA A 115 -27.36 11.76 -14.04
C ALA A 115 -26.71 12.29 -15.31
N ALA A 116 -27.46 12.96 -16.19
CA ALA A 116 -26.91 13.62 -17.39
C ALA A 116 -25.84 14.66 -17.01
N ALA A 117 -26.15 15.54 -16.05
CA ALA A 117 -25.20 16.56 -15.59
C ALA A 117 -23.92 16.01 -14.90
N LEU A 118 -23.92 14.75 -14.45
CA LEU A 118 -22.75 14.10 -13.85
C LEU A 118 -21.82 13.45 -14.89
N ILE A 119 -22.36 13.07 -16.05
CA ILE A 119 -21.62 12.33 -17.08
C ILE A 119 -21.24 13.20 -18.29
N ASP A 120 -21.87 14.37 -18.45
CA ASP A 120 -21.53 15.40 -19.44
C ASP A 120 -20.25 16.17 -19.06
#